data_AF-A0A849SRT8-F1
#
_entry.id   AF-A0A849SRT8-F1
#
_cell.length_a   1.000
_cell.length_b   1.000
_cell.length_c   1.000
_cell.angle_alpha   90.00
_cell.angle_beta   90.00
_cell.angle_gamma   90.00
#
_symmetry.space_group_name_H-M   'P 1'
#
loop_
_entity.id
_entity.type
_entity.pdbx_description
1 polymer ?
#
loop_
_entity_poly.entity_id
_entity_poly.type
_entity_poly.pdbx_seq_one_letter_code
_entity_poly.pdbx_strand_id
1 'polypeptide(L)'
;MLVFWIVVFVLLVLVLALLLPALLRPNVLVKTDANAEKRAIFRQQFEELAQDKGNGVLDETQYALAKSDLERRLLTEADVVSQQATSVKPDKILAGIILLAFPVLAILLYASLGNPLAIISPLTTSQTQTGVAHETTMADLEKMLATLQQKLEKNPQDAKGWTVLARSYMQLKRYAEAEQAYEKVTQLVKDDAQLYADYAEASALAAGSTLIGKPEALIQKALAIDPQHIKTLLLKGSLEFERKTYDQAIVDWESALKLLPADALEMKSEVRAMLTEANKLSASAQKNGNAQTGEPQASGISGAISLSPKLAGKIDPAATLFIYARAPQGAPMPLAILRATAGELPYSFKLDDNNSVMAERKLSQASEVVLVARISKSGNAQPQSGDLQGSSAVIKPDAKEIKLVIDQVLP
;
A
#
# COMPACT_ATOMS: atom_id res chain seq x y z
N MET A 1 -17.75 22.94 19.55
CA MET A 1 -16.96 24.02 20.19
C MET A 1 -17.26 24.18 21.68
N LEU A 2 -18.51 24.43 22.10
CA LEU A 2 -18.86 24.58 23.53
C LEU A 2 -18.61 23.30 24.35
N VAL A 3 -18.92 22.12 23.80
CA VAL A 3 -18.76 20.82 24.49
C VAL A 3 -17.30 20.49 24.82
N PHE A 4 -16.34 20.79 23.92
CA PHE A 4 -14.91 20.58 24.19
C PHE A 4 -14.44 21.43 25.36
N TRP A 5 -14.77 22.73 25.36
CA TRP A 5 -14.44 23.62 26.48
C TRP A 5 -15.16 23.21 27.77
N ILE A 6 -16.37 22.68 27.69
CA ILE A 6 -17.07 22.09 28.84
C ILE A 6 -16.32 20.86 29.36
N VAL A 7 -15.89 19.94 28.50
CA VAL A 7 -15.14 18.74 28.91
C VAL A 7 -13.79 19.11 29.53
N VAL A 8 -13.06 20.05 28.92
CA VAL A 8 -11.80 20.57 29.47
C VAL A 8 -12.04 21.25 30.82
N PHE A 9 -13.08 22.08 30.92
CA PHE A 9 -13.44 22.74 32.17
C PHE A 9 -13.84 21.73 33.25
N VAL A 10 -14.63 20.71 32.91
CA VAL A 10 -15.04 19.65 33.84
C VAL A 10 -13.84 18.84 34.30
N LEU A 11 -12.93 18.45 33.40
CA LEU A 11 -11.70 17.74 33.77
C LEU A 11 -10.80 18.60 34.66
N LEU A 12 -10.66 19.89 34.33
CA LEU A 12 -9.89 20.84 35.14
C LEU A 12 -10.50 21.01 36.53
N VAL A 13 -11.83 21.17 36.62
CA VAL A 13 -12.56 21.23 37.90
C VAL A 13 -12.41 19.93 38.68
N LEU A 14 -12.41 18.76 38.04
CA LEU A 14 -12.27 17.46 38.70
C LEU A 14 -10.85 17.26 39.26
N VAL A 15 -9.82 17.64 38.50
CA VAL A 15 -8.42 17.66 38.98
C VAL A 15 -8.25 18.64 40.13
N LEU A 16 -8.80 19.85 40.01
CA LEU A 16 -8.82 20.84 41.10
C LEU A 16 -9.58 20.32 42.33
N ALA A 17 -10.71 19.64 42.15
CA ALA A 17 -11.50 19.07 43.24
C ALA A 17 -10.81 17.89 43.94
N LEU A 18 -9.89 17.20 43.27
CA LEU A 18 -9.03 16.18 43.90
C LEU A 18 -7.82 16.80 44.61
N LEU A 19 -7.23 17.84 44.03
CA LEU A 19 -6.04 18.50 44.58
C LEU A 19 -6.39 19.44 45.73
N LEU A 20 -7.50 20.19 45.67
CA LEU A 20 -7.91 21.14 46.72
C LEU A 20 -8.01 20.48 48.09
N PRO A 21 -8.71 19.33 48.27
CA PRO A 21 -8.79 18.67 49.56
C PRO A 21 -7.43 18.20 50.05
N ALA A 22 -6.55 17.72 49.17
CA ALA A 22 -5.20 17.31 49.57
C ALA A 22 -4.33 18.49 50.02
N LEU A 23 -4.53 19.66 49.40
CA LEU A 23 -3.74 20.86 49.61
C LEU A 23 -4.28 21.76 50.74
N LEU A 24 -5.59 21.69 51.00
CA LEU A 24 -6.29 22.42 52.05
C LEU A 24 -6.57 21.56 53.29
N ARG A 25 -6.27 20.26 53.26
CA ARG A 25 -6.44 19.38 54.42
C ARG A 25 -5.63 19.94 55.59
N PRO A 26 -6.27 20.30 56.72
CA PRO A 26 -5.53 20.65 57.91
C PRO A 26 -4.75 19.42 58.39
N ASN A 27 -3.55 19.66 58.90
CA ASN A 27 -2.62 18.61 59.36
C ASN A 27 -3.38 17.56 60.18
N VAL A 28 -3.40 16.32 59.69
CA VAL A 28 -3.62 15.20 60.58
C VAL A 28 -2.36 15.13 61.43
N LEU A 29 -2.50 15.48 62.71
CA LEU A 29 -1.50 15.07 63.70
C LEU A 29 -1.52 13.54 63.69
N VAL A 30 -0.63 12.95 62.89
CA VAL A 30 -0.30 11.55 63.04
C VAL A 30 0.40 11.49 64.39
N LYS A 31 -0.37 11.22 65.45
CA LYS A 31 0.18 10.73 66.71
C LYS A 31 0.71 9.33 66.39
N THR A 32 1.87 9.27 65.76
CA THR A 32 2.73 8.10 65.91
C THR A 32 3.02 8.05 67.39
N ASP A 33 2.32 7.15 68.08
CA ASP A 33 2.58 6.84 69.47
C ASP A 33 3.97 6.19 69.49
N ALA A 34 5.02 7.00 69.43
CA ALA A 34 6.42 6.57 69.39
C ALA A 34 6.80 5.77 70.64
N ASN A 35 5.95 5.86 71.67
CA ASN A 35 6.01 5.06 72.88
C ASN A 35 5.35 3.67 72.72
N ALA A 36 4.55 3.41 71.68
CA ALA A 36 3.91 2.11 71.48
C ALA A 36 4.93 0.99 71.21
N GLU A 37 5.90 1.25 70.35
CA GLU A 37 6.98 0.31 70.05
C GLU A 37 7.88 0.10 71.28
N LYS A 38 8.26 1.19 71.97
CA LYS A 38 9.07 1.11 73.20
C LYS A 38 8.35 0.35 74.31
N ARG A 39 7.05 0.59 74.53
CA ARG A 39 6.25 -0.14 75.53
C ARG A 39 6.16 -1.64 75.24
N ALA A 40 6.15 -2.04 73.97
CA ALA A 40 6.17 -3.45 73.59
C ALA A 40 7.50 -4.11 73.99
N ILE A 41 8.63 -3.44 73.75
CA ILE A 41 9.96 -3.92 74.15
C ILE A 41 10.06 -4.07 75.68
N PHE A 42 9.64 -3.06 76.44
CA PHE A 42 9.64 -3.15 77.90
C PHE A 42 8.73 -4.26 78.43
N ARG A 43 7.55 -4.47 77.81
CA ARG A 43 6.65 -5.57 78.18
C ARG A 43 7.33 -6.93 78.02
N GLN A 44 8.03 -7.13 76.90
CA GLN A 44 8.80 -8.36 76.67
C GLN A 44 9.90 -8.54 77.73
N GLN A 45 10.62 -7.48 78.09
CA GLN A 45 11.67 -7.56 79.11
C GLN A 45 11.12 -7.90 80.51
N PHE A 46 9.91 -7.44 80.86
CA PHE A 46 9.25 -7.86 82.11
C PHE A 46 8.85 -9.34 82.08
N GLU A 47 8.40 -9.85 80.93
CA GLU A 47 8.04 -11.27 80.77
C GLU A 47 9.27 -12.17 80.86
N GLU A 48 10.38 -11.79 80.22
CA GLU A 48 11.66 -12.51 80.29
C GLU A 48 12.21 -12.54 81.72
N LEU A 49 12.17 -11.41 82.42
CA LEU A 49 12.60 -11.33 83.82
C LEU A 49 11.75 -12.24 84.74
N ALA A 50 10.44 -12.34 84.47
CA ALA A 50 9.55 -13.23 85.21
C ALA A 50 9.82 -14.71 84.90
N GLN A 51 10.18 -15.02 83.66
CA GLN A 51 10.55 -16.36 83.23
C GLN A 51 11.88 -16.81 83.86
N ASP A 52 12.88 -15.94 83.91
CA ASP A 52 14.19 -16.23 84.54
C ASP A 52 14.07 -16.52 86.03
N LYS A 53 13.20 -15.79 86.73
CA LYS A 53 12.83 -16.11 88.11
C LYS A 53 12.15 -17.48 88.20
N GLY A 54 11.18 -17.77 87.32
CA GLY A 54 10.49 -19.06 87.26
C GLY A 54 11.43 -20.25 87.00
N ASN A 55 12.49 -20.02 86.21
CA ASN A 55 13.53 -20.99 85.89
C ASN A 55 14.63 -21.08 86.96
N GLY A 56 14.54 -20.29 88.05
CA GLY A 56 15.51 -20.29 89.15
C GLY A 56 16.85 -19.63 88.84
N VAL A 57 16.94 -18.86 87.74
CA VAL A 57 18.15 -18.12 87.35
C VAL A 57 18.36 -16.88 88.23
N LEU A 58 17.27 -16.28 88.71
CA LEU A 58 17.28 -15.12 89.60
C LEU A 58 16.62 -15.45 90.94
N ASP A 59 17.22 -14.98 92.04
CA ASP A 59 16.59 -15.05 93.36
C ASP A 59 15.51 -13.96 93.54
N GLU A 60 14.68 -14.09 94.58
CA GLU A 60 13.55 -13.16 94.84
C GLU A 60 13.99 -11.70 95.00
N THR A 61 15.16 -11.49 95.62
CA THR A 61 15.71 -10.16 95.89
C THR A 61 16.29 -9.52 94.63
N GLN A 62 16.98 -10.29 93.80
CA GLN A 62 17.53 -9.87 92.52
C GLN A 62 16.42 -9.53 91.53
N TYR A 63 15.37 -10.36 91.49
CA TYR A 63 14.18 -10.08 90.68
C TYR A 63 13.51 -8.77 91.09
N ALA A 64 13.30 -8.54 92.39
CA ALA A 64 12.66 -7.31 92.88
C ALA A 64 13.48 -6.05 92.54
N LEU A 65 14.80 -6.12 92.64
CA LEU A 65 15.70 -5.02 92.27
C LEU A 65 15.69 -4.74 90.76
N ALA A 66 15.84 -5.79 89.94
CA ALA A 66 15.84 -5.67 88.48
C ALA A 66 14.49 -5.13 87.96
N LYS A 67 13.38 -5.59 88.55
CA LYS A 67 12.04 -5.10 88.22
C LYS A 67 11.89 -3.61 88.52
N SER A 68 12.37 -3.16 89.68
CA SER A 68 12.31 -1.75 90.10
C SER A 68 13.15 -0.83 89.19
N ASP A 69 14.34 -1.27 88.77
CA ASP A 69 15.18 -0.49 87.83
C ASP A 69 14.50 -0.39 86.46
N LEU A 70 13.89 -1.48 85.98
CA LEU A 70 13.17 -1.50 84.72
C LEU A 70 11.93 -0.59 84.73
N GLU A 71 11.17 -0.58 85.84
CA GLU A 71 10.03 0.34 86.04
C GLU A 71 10.48 1.81 86.01
N ARG A 72 11.61 2.14 86.65
CA ARG A 72 12.19 3.50 86.63
C ARG A 72 12.64 3.92 85.24
N ARG A 73 13.29 3.03 84.48
CA ARG A 73 13.72 3.31 83.10
C ARG A 73 12.54 3.53 82.19
N LEU A 74 11.49 2.71 82.30
CA LEU A 74 10.26 2.89 81.54
C LEU A 74 9.64 4.26 81.80
N LEU A 75 9.55 4.68 83.07
CA LEU A 75 9.01 6.00 83.43
C LEU A 75 9.87 7.14 82.89
N THR A 76 11.20 7.00 82.95
CA THR A 76 12.12 8.04 82.48
C THR A 76 12.11 8.17 80.95
N GLU A 77 12.11 7.05 80.23
CA GLU A 77 12.14 7.06 78.76
C GLU A 77 10.78 7.33 78.11
N ALA A 78 9.67 7.00 78.78
CA ALA A 78 8.32 7.29 78.28
C ALA A 78 8.02 8.81 78.27
N ASP A 79 8.64 9.59 79.17
CA ASP A 79 8.42 11.03 79.27
C ASP A 79 9.22 11.82 78.21
N VAL A 80 10.39 11.32 77.80
CA VAL A 80 11.35 12.05 76.94
C VAL A 80 10.94 12.10 75.45
N VAL A 81 10.02 11.24 74.99
CA VAL A 81 9.67 11.13 73.55
C VAL A 81 8.45 11.98 73.15
N SER A 82 7.75 12.60 74.10
CA SER A 82 6.46 13.27 73.83
C SER A 82 6.52 14.64 73.12
N GLN A 83 7.66 15.09 72.57
CA GLN A 83 7.78 16.46 72.01
C GLN A 83 8.46 16.59 70.64
N GLN A 84 8.28 15.64 69.72
CA GLN A 84 8.59 15.90 68.30
C GLN A 84 7.38 15.70 67.39
N ALA A 85 6.41 16.60 67.52
CA ALA A 85 5.41 16.82 66.48
C ALA A 85 5.98 17.84 65.47
N THR A 86 6.51 17.37 64.34
CA THR A 86 6.85 18.24 63.21
C THR A 86 5.55 18.72 62.56
N SER A 87 5.12 19.92 62.95
CA SER A 87 4.04 20.65 62.27
C SER A 87 4.59 21.24 60.96
N VAL A 88 4.44 20.53 59.85
CA VAL A 88 4.64 21.13 58.53
C VAL A 88 3.38 21.94 58.22
N LYS A 89 3.46 23.27 58.26
CA LYS A 89 2.34 24.12 57.84
C LYS A 89 2.15 23.97 56.32
N PRO A 90 0.91 23.78 55.81
CA PRO A 90 0.69 23.82 54.37
C PRO A 90 1.03 25.23 53.87
N ASP A 91 2.01 25.32 52.99
CA ASP A 91 2.39 26.58 52.35
C ASP A 91 1.32 26.95 51.31
N LYS A 92 0.35 27.77 51.75
CA LYS A 92 -0.75 28.25 50.94
C LYS A 92 -0.27 29.03 49.70
N ILE A 93 0.96 29.56 49.72
CA ILE A 93 1.56 30.27 48.59
C ILE A 93 1.99 29.26 47.53
N LEU A 94 2.75 28.23 47.93
CA LEU A 94 3.16 27.15 47.03
C LEU A 94 1.94 26.43 46.42
N ALA A 95 0.91 26.22 47.24
CA ALA A 95 -0.37 25.69 46.82
C ALA A 95 -1.05 26.55 45.73
N GLY A 96 -1.10 27.87 45.93
CA GLY A 96 -1.64 28.82 44.95
C GLY A 96 -0.81 28.87 43.66
N ILE A 97 0.52 28.78 43.76
CA ILE A 97 1.41 28.73 42.60
C ILE A 97 1.14 27.48 41.76
N ILE A 98 1.05 26.30 42.38
CA ILE A 98 0.75 25.04 41.67
C ILE A 98 -0.63 25.12 41.01
N LEU A 99 -1.62 25.69 41.71
CA LEU A 99 -2.99 25.86 41.21
C LEU A 99 -3.06 26.72 39.94
N LEU A 100 -2.21 27.76 39.84
CA LEU A 100 -2.20 28.69 38.72
C LEU A 100 -1.23 28.24 37.61
N ALA A 101 -0.07 27.73 37.98
CA ALA A 101 0.97 27.32 37.03
C ALA A 101 0.53 26.10 36.23
N PHE A 102 -0.21 25.17 36.82
CA PHE A 102 -0.64 23.95 36.13
C PHE A 102 -1.60 24.21 34.96
N PRO A 103 -2.69 25.00 35.10
CA PRO A 103 -3.53 25.42 33.97
C PRO A 103 -2.75 26.20 32.91
N VAL A 104 -1.88 27.13 33.31
CA VAL A 104 -1.10 27.95 32.37
C VAL A 104 -0.13 27.07 31.57
N LEU A 105 0.55 26.14 32.23
CA LEU A 105 1.44 25.18 31.58
C LEU A 105 0.67 24.26 30.63
N ALA A 106 -0.53 23.80 31.02
CA ALA A 106 -1.39 23.00 30.15
C ALA A 106 -1.83 23.78 28.90
N ILE A 107 -2.20 25.06 29.04
CA ILE A 107 -2.54 25.94 27.91
C ILE A 107 -1.33 26.13 26.99
N LEU A 108 -0.15 26.39 27.54
CA LEU A 108 1.08 26.58 26.77
C LEU A 108 1.51 25.30 26.02
N LEU A 109 1.41 24.14 26.67
CA LEU A 109 1.68 22.85 26.03
C LEU A 109 0.68 22.56 24.92
N TYR A 110 -0.61 22.86 25.12
CA TYR A 110 -1.62 22.74 24.07
C TYR A 110 -1.34 23.68 22.89
N ALA A 111 -0.88 24.90 23.14
CA ALA A 111 -0.52 25.83 22.08
C ALA A 111 0.74 25.41 21.30
N SER A 112 1.70 24.73 21.95
CA SER A 112 2.98 24.32 21.36
C SER A 112 2.91 22.96 20.65
N LEU A 113 2.28 21.95 21.26
CA LEU A 113 2.20 20.58 20.74
C LEU A 113 0.85 20.26 20.08
N GLY A 114 -0.19 21.02 20.42
CA GLY A 114 -1.54 20.80 19.90
C GLY A 114 -1.81 21.56 18.60
N ASN A 115 -3.05 21.46 18.13
CA ASN A 115 -3.53 22.18 16.96
C ASN A 115 -4.53 23.27 17.40
N PRO A 116 -4.07 24.46 17.84
CA PRO A 116 -4.96 25.54 18.28
C PRO A 116 -5.88 26.03 17.14
N LEU A 117 -5.48 25.81 15.88
CA LEU A 117 -6.26 26.17 14.70
C LEU A 117 -7.41 25.21 14.42
N ALA A 118 -7.42 23.99 14.96
CA ALA A 118 -8.54 23.04 14.86
C ALA A 118 -9.82 23.52 15.57
N ILE A 119 -9.69 24.44 16.53
CA ILE A 119 -10.84 25.04 17.24
C ILE A 119 -11.41 26.24 16.45
N ILE A 120 -10.57 26.92 15.67
CA ILE A 120 -10.92 28.18 14.98
C ILE A 120 -11.32 27.94 13.52
N SER A 121 -10.84 26.85 12.91
CA SER A 121 -11.22 26.41 11.57
C SER A 121 -11.98 25.09 11.65
N PRO A 122 -13.32 25.05 11.42
CA PRO A 122 -14.03 23.79 11.25
C PRO A 122 -13.74 23.28 9.83
N LEU A 123 -12.52 22.77 9.62
CA LEU A 123 -12.17 21.96 8.48
C LEU A 123 -11.59 20.66 9.04
N THR A 124 -12.30 19.57 8.74
CA THR A 124 -11.86 18.17 8.84
C THR A 124 -11.75 17.56 10.25
N THR A 125 -12.89 17.15 10.82
CA THR A 125 -13.01 15.79 11.39
C THR A 125 -14.49 15.42 11.53
N SER A 126 -14.92 14.45 10.73
CA SER A 126 -16.28 13.92 10.76
C SER A 126 -16.51 13.09 12.03
N GLN A 127 -17.68 13.35 12.65
CA GLN A 127 -18.44 12.48 13.56
C GLN A 127 -17.95 12.28 15.00
N THR A 128 -18.56 13.02 15.94
CA THR A 128 -19.36 12.42 17.03
C THR A 128 -20.28 13.48 17.67
N GLN A 129 -21.57 13.37 17.31
CA GLN A 129 -22.78 13.76 18.06
C GLN A 129 -22.81 15.09 18.84
N THR A 130 -23.47 16.10 18.25
CA THR A 130 -24.69 16.74 18.80
C THR A 130 -25.28 17.74 17.78
N GLY A 131 -26.28 17.27 17.04
CA GLY A 131 -27.46 18.00 16.54
C GLY A 131 -27.36 19.45 16.09
N VAL A 132 -26.59 19.75 15.04
CA VAL A 132 -26.99 20.51 13.84
C VAL A 132 -25.83 20.43 12.84
N ALA A 133 -25.81 19.33 12.07
CA ALA A 133 -24.91 19.22 10.94
C ALA A 133 -25.42 20.15 9.84
N HIS A 134 -24.64 21.17 9.48
CA HIS A 134 -24.67 21.60 8.09
C HIS A 134 -23.94 20.49 7.34
N GLU A 135 -24.69 19.50 6.86
CA GLU A 135 -24.18 18.55 5.88
C GLU A 135 -23.58 19.40 4.76
N THR A 136 -22.26 19.42 4.61
CA THR A 136 -21.66 20.02 3.42
C THR A 136 -22.12 19.17 2.27
N THR A 137 -23.16 19.64 1.59
CA THR A 137 -23.74 18.92 0.47
C THR A 137 -22.72 18.88 -0.67
N MET A 138 -22.86 17.94 -1.60
CA MET A 138 -22.02 17.98 -2.81
C MET A 138 -22.16 19.31 -3.56
N ALA A 139 -23.33 19.94 -3.51
CA ALA A 139 -23.56 21.26 -4.09
C ALA A 139 -22.71 22.36 -3.41
N ASP A 140 -22.55 22.31 -2.08
CA ASP A 140 -21.70 23.26 -1.37
C ASP A 140 -20.21 23.10 -1.72
N LEU A 141 -19.77 21.83 -1.87
CA LEU A 141 -18.41 21.52 -2.29
C LEU A 141 -18.14 21.98 -3.72
N GLU A 142 -19.08 21.76 -4.65
CA GLU A 142 -18.99 22.25 -6.02
C GLU A 142 -18.90 23.78 -6.07
N LYS A 143 -19.72 24.48 -5.29
CA LYS A 143 -19.70 25.94 -5.22
C LYS A 143 -18.38 26.47 -4.65
N MET A 144 -17.83 25.79 -3.63
CA MET A 144 -16.52 26.14 -3.07
C MET A 144 -15.41 25.96 -4.10
N LEU A 145 -15.40 24.85 -4.85
CA LEU A 145 -14.41 24.60 -5.89
C LEU A 145 -14.53 25.58 -7.06
N ALA A 146 -15.75 25.93 -7.48
CA ALA A 146 -15.98 26.95 -8.50
C ALA A 146 -15.45 28.33 -8.05
N THR A 147 -15.67 28.69 -6.78
CA THR A 147 -15.16 29.94 -6.21
C THR A 147 -13.62 29.94 -6.16
N LEU A 148 -13.02 28.81 -5.77
CA LEU A 148 -11.57 28.64 -5.75
C LEU A 148 -10.99 28.76 -7.17
N GLN A 149 -11.59 28.08 -8.16
CA GLN A 149 -11.19 28.18 -9.55
C GLN A 149 -11.22 29.62 -10.05
N GLN A 150 -12.32 30.35 -9.83
CA GLN A 150 -12.43 31.76 -10.24
C GLN A 150 -11.36 32.66 -9.59
N LYS A 151 -11.01 32.39 -8.33
CA LYS A 151 -9.94 33.12 -7.64
C LYS A 151 -8.58 32.84 -8.29
N LEU A 152 -8.31 31.58 -8.66
CA LEU A 152 -7.06 31.16 -9.29
C LEU A 152 -6.96 31.63 -10.74
N GLU A 153 -8.07 31.76 -11.46
CA GLU A 153 -8.10 32.40 -12.78
C GLU A 153 -7.70 33.87 -12.71
N LYS A 154 -8.08 34.58 -11.64
CA LYS A 154 -7.66 35.97 -11.38
C LYS A 154 -6.24 36.08 -10.84
N ASN A 155 -5.72 35.02 -10.22
CA ASN A 155 -4.36 34.96 -9.71
C ASN A 155 -3.63 33.70 -10.22
N PRO A 156 -3.24 33.68 -11.51
CA PRO A 156 -2.75 32.48 -12.17
C PRO A 156 -1.39 32.00 -11.66
N GLN A 157 -0.68 32.78 -10.85
CA GLN A 157 0.64 32.43 -10.31
C GLN A 157 0.58 31.66 -8.98
N ASP A 158 -0.61 31.44 -8.41
CA ASP A 158 -0.76 30.69 -7.15
C ASP A 158 -0.66 29.17 -7.38
N ALA A 159 0.57 28.68 -7.52
CA ALA A 159 0.85 27.26 -7.74
C ALA A 159 0.27 26.37 -6.61
N LYS A 160 0.31 26.83 -5.36
CA LYS A 160 -0.23 26.08 -4.22
C LYS A 160 -1.74 25.94 -4.32
N GLY A 161 -2.43 27.02 -4.66
CA GLY A 161 -3.88 27.00 -4.88
C GLY A 161 -4.29 26.08 -6.02
N TRP A 162 -3.56 26.10 -7.14
CA TRP A 162 -3.78 25.17 -8.26
C TRP A 162 -3.55 23.70 -7.85
N THR A 163 -2.55 23.41 -7.01
CA THR A 163 -2.32 22.04 -6.49
C THR A 163 -3.48 21.57 -5.60
N VAL A 164 -3.99 22.44 -4.73
CA VAL A 164 -5.16 22.13 -3.87
C VAL A 164 -6.40 21.87 -4.72
N LEU A 165 -6.61 22.68 -5.76
CA LEU A 165 -7.72 22.49 -6.70
C LEU A 165 -7.61 21.14 -7.42
N ALA A 166 -6.43 20.82 -7.96
CA ALA A 166 -6.19 19.56 -8.67
C ALA A 166 -6.44 18.33 -7.78
N ARG A 167 -5.91 18.32 -6.56
CA ARG A 167 -6.12 17.23 -5.59
C ARG A 167 -7.58 17.09 -5.17
N SER A 168 -8.28 18.21 -5.05
CA SER A 168 -9.71 18.21 -4.73
C SER A 168 -10.54 17.60 -5.86
N TYR A 169 -10.20 17.91 -7.12
CA TYR A 169 -10.81 17.24 -8.27
C TYR A 169 -10.50 15.74 -8.33
N MET A 170 -9.26 15.32 -8.00
CA MET A 170 -8.92 13.89 -7.87
C MET A 170 -9.81 13.19 -6.84
N GLN A 171 -10.00 13.78 -5.66
CA GLN A 171 -10.84 13.22 -4.61
C GLN A 171 -12.31 13.07 -5.04
N LEU A 172 -12.78 13.98 -5.89
CA LEU A 172 -14.12 13.95 -6.47
C LEU A 172 -14.23 13.11 -7.74
N LYS A 173 -13.15 12.42 -8.13
CA LYS A 173 -13.07 11.62 -9.36
C LYS A 173 -13.32 12.42 -10.65
N ARG A 174 -13.09 13.73 -10.59
CA ARG A 174 -13.19 14.69 -11.70
C ARG A 174 -11.84 14.80 -12.40
N TYR A 175 -11.41 13.71 -13.02
CA TYR A 175 -10.03 13.54 -13.47
C TYR A 175 -9.62 14.51 -14.59
N ALA A 176 -10.55 14.85 -15.49
CA ALA A 176 -10.28 15.81 -16.57
C ALA A 176 -10.00 17.23 -16.02
N GLU A 177 -10.77 17.68 -15.04
CA GLU A 177 -10.52 18.96 -14.38
C GLU A 177 -9.27 18.94 -13.50
N ALA A 178 -8.99 17.81 -12.84
CA ALA A 178 -7.74 17.61 -12.11
C ALA A 178 -6.53 17.72 -13.04
N GLU A 179 -6.60 17.08 -14.22
CA GLU A 179 -5.57 17.13 -15.24
C GLU A 179 -5.29 18.58 -15.69
N GLN A 180 -6.32 19.38 -15.96
CA GLN A 180 -6.17 20.79 -16.33
C GLN A 180 -5.53 21.62 -15.21
N ALA A 181 -5.92 21.39 -13.96
CA ALA A 181 -5.34 22.10 -12.82
C ALA A 181 -3.86 21.72 -12.62
N TYR A 182 -3.50 20.44 -12.71
CA TYR A 182 -2.10 20.00 -12.65
C TYR A 182 -1.26 20.54 -13.82
N GLU A 183 -1.85 20.70 -15.00
CA GLU A 183 -1.18 21.35 -16.13
C GLU A 183 -0.77 22.79 -15.78
N LYS A 184 -1.65 23.55 -15.11
CA LYS A 184 -1.32 24.89 -14.62
C LYS A 184 -0.21 24.86 -13.58
N VAL A 185 -0.27 23.94 -12.62
CA VAL A 185 0.77 23.81 -11.59
C VAL A 185 2.13 23.54 -12.23
N THR A 186 2.21 22.59 -13.16
CA THR A 186 3.48 22.17 -13.79
C THR A 186 4.07 23.20 -14.77
N GLN A 187 3.28 24.21 -15.19
CA GLN A 187 3.79 25.38 -15.90
C GLN A 187 4.52 26.35 -14.95
N LEU A 188 4.09 26.41 -13.68
CA LEU A 188 4.66 27.29 -12.64
C LEU A 188 5.81 26.63 -11.89
N VAL A 189 5.70 25.32 -11.62
CA VAL A 189 6.68 24.52 -10.88
C VAL A 189 7.15 23.39 -11.81
N LYS A 190 8.39 23.50 -12.29
CA LYS A 190 8.95 22.61 -13.32
C LYS A 190 9.85 21.49 -12.79
N ASP A 191 10.30 21.59 -11.53
CA ASP A 191 11.30 20.69 -10.95
C ASP A 191 10.75 19.96 -9.72
N ASP A 192 9.55 19.38 -9.84
CA ASP A 192 8.91 18.62 -8.77
C ASP A 192 8.37 17.28 -9.30
N ALA A 193 9.08 16.19 -8.99
CA ALA A 193 8.74 14.85 -9.43
C ALA A 193 7.37 14.37 -8.92
N GLN A 194 6.98 14.77 -7.70
CA GLN A 194 5.68 14.41 -7.12
C GLN A 194 4.55 15.06 -7.91
N LEU A 195 4.69 16.32 -8.30
CA LEU A 195 3.69 17.01 -9.11
C LEU A 195 3.53 16.39 -10.50
N TYR A 196 4.62 16.01 -11.16
CA TYR A 196 4.53 15.30 -12.44
C TYR A 196 3.94 13.89 -12.30
N ALA A 197 4.22 13.18 -11.20
CA ALA A 197 3.61 11.88 -10.92
C ALA A 197 2.11 11.98 -10.62
N ASP A 198 1.69 12.96 -9.82
CA ASP A 198 0.27 13.27 -9.56
C ASP A 198 -0.45 13.66 -10.86
N TYR A 199 0.23 14.44 -11.72
CA TYR A 199 -0.31 14.84 -13.02
C TYR A 199 -0.46 13.65 -13.98
N ALA A 200 0.53 12.76 -14.02
CA ALA A 200 0.47 11.55 -14.83
C ALA A 200 -0.71 10.66 -14.42
N GLU A 201 -0.92 10.46 -13.12
CA GLU A 201 -2.05 9.69 -12.61
C GLU A 201 -3.40 10.32 -12.98
N ALA A 202 -3.54 11.65 -12.79
CA ALA A 202 -4.75 12.36 -13.18
C ALA A 202 -5.05 12.22 -14.68
N SER A 203 -4.03 12.37 -15.53
CA SER A 203 -4.13 12.21 -16.97
C SER A 203 -4.50 10.77 -17.37
N ALA A 204 -3.94 9.77 -16.70
CA ALA A 204 -4.26 8.37 -16.93
C ALA A 204 -5.71 8.05 -16.59
N LEU A 205 -6.18 8.51 -15.42
CA LEU A 205 -7.56 8.31 -14.98
C LEU A 205 -8.56 9.05 -15.88
N ALA A 206 -8.21 10.25 -16.37
CA ALA A 206 -9.01 10.98 -17.35
C ALA A 206 -9.11 10.25 -18.70
N ALA A 207 -8.05 9.51 -19.08
CA ALA A 207 -7.98 8.73 -20.31
C ALA A 207 -8.55 7.30 -20.17
N GLY A 208 -9.28 6.97 -19.09
CA GLY A 208 -9.85 5.64 -18.90
C GLY A 208 -8.86 4.62 -18.31
N SER A 209 -7.92 5.10 -17.48
CA SER A 209 -6.89 4.31 -16.78
C SER A 209 -5.79 3.73 -17.66
N THR A 210 -5.56 4.30 -18.86
CA THR A 210 -4.37 3.98 -19.67
C THR A 210 -3.22 4.89 -19.28
N LEU A 211 -2.02 4.33 -19.17
CA LEU A 211 -0.78 5.08 -18.94
C LEU A 211 -0.08 5.44 -20.25
N ILE A 212 -0.58 4.96 -21.39
CA ILE A 212 0.02 5.18 -22.71
C ILE A 212 -0.27 6.61 -23.21
N GLY A 213 0.73 7.23 -23.83
CA GLY A 213 0.60 8.55 -24.45
C GLY A 213 0.98 9.69 -23.51
N LYS A 214 0.02 10.56 -23.16
CA LYS A 214 0.29 11.73 -22.32
C LYS A 214 0.80 11.36 -20.91
N PRO A 215 0.22 10.39 -20.19
CA PRO A 215 0.71 10.01 -18.86
C PRO A 215 2.15 9.50 -18.90
N GLU A 216 2.51 8.70 -19.90
CA GLU A 216 3.89 8.24 -20.12
C GLU A 216 4.89 9.39 -20.23
N ALA A 217 4.58 10.43 -21.03
CA ALA A 217 5.46 11.59 -21.15
C ALA A 217 5.65 12.32 -19.80
N LEU A 218 4.62 12.32 -18.95
CA LEU A 218 4.67 12.91 -17.61
C LEU A 218 5.48 12.04 -16.63
N ILE A 219 5.33 10.72 -16.71
CA ILE A 219 6.13 9.75 -15.95
C ILE A 219 7.62 9.93 -16.29
N GLN A 220 7.96 10.03 -17.58
CA GLN A 220 9.33 10.26 -18.03
C GLN A 220 9.92 11.57 -17.48
N LYS A 221 9.13 12.65 -17.44
CA LYS A 221 9.55 13.92 -16.82
C LYS A 221 9.78 13.77 -15.32
N ALA A 222 8.88 13.11 -14.61
CA ALA A 222 9.04 12.87 -13.17
C ALA A 222 10.32 12.05 -12.87
N LEU A 223 10.61 11.03 -13.67
CA LEU A 223 11.84 10.22 -13.54
C LEU A 223 13.11 11.01 -13.85
N ALA A 224 13.04 11.94 -14.80
CA ALA A 224 14.18 12.80 -15.13
C ALA A 224 14.52 13.77 -13.98
N ILE A 225 13.52 14.17 -13.18
CA ILE A 225 13.69 15.03 -12.01
C ILE A 225 14.21 14.21 -10.82
N ASP A 226 13.54 13.09 -10.51
CA ASP A 226 13.93 12.17 -9.44
C ASP A 226 13.74 10.71 -9.88
N PRO A 227 14.83 10.01 -10.24
CA PRO A 227 14.78 8.60 -10.63
C PRO A 227 14.36 7.63 -9.52
N GLN A 228 14.41 8.05 -8.25
CA GLN A 228 14.05 7.24 -7.09
C GLN A 228 12.69 7.63 -6.53
N HIS A 229 11.93 8.47 -7.21
CA HIS A 229 10.60 8.86 -6.75
C HIS A 229 9.63 7.68 -6.77
N ILE A 230 9.22 7.24 -5.56
CA ILE A 230 8.47 5.99 -5.34
C ILE A 230 7.22 5.92 -6.21
N LYS A 231 6.35 6.95 -6.16
CA LYS A 231 5.11 6.97 -6.95
C LYS A 231 5.39 6.89 -8.45
N THR A 232 6.46 7.52 -8.91
CA THR A 232 6.82 7.52 -10.33
C THR A 232 7.30 6.13 -10.76
N LEU A 233 8.10 5.45 -9.95
CA LEU A 233 8.51 4.06 -10.20
C LEU A 233 7.31 3.12 -10.24
N LEU A 234 6.32 3.31 -9.36
CA LEU A 234 5.07 2.53 -9.39
C LEU A 234 4.28 2.74 -10.69
N LEU A 235 4.16 4.00 -11.14
CA LEU A 235 3.50 4.33 -12.41
C LEU A 235 4.29 3.81 -13.63
N LYS A 236 5.62 3.89 -13.61
CA LYS A 236 6.49 3.34 -14.68
C LYS A 236 6.31 1.82 -14.81
N GLY A 237 6.35 1.10 -13.69
CA GLY A 237 6.10 -0.35 -13.71
C GLY A 237 4.68 -0.69 -14.19
N SER A 238 3.68 0.11 -13.84
CA SER A 238 2.31 -0.07 -14.34
C SER A 238 2.18 0.20 -15.84
N LEU A 239 2.89 1.19 -16.38
CA LEU A 239 2.97 1.46 -17.81
C LEU A 239 3.60 0.26 -18.55
N GLU A 240 4.68 -0.30 -18.00
CA GLU A 240 5.34 -1.47 -18.57
C GLU A 240 4.48 -2.73 -18.48
N PHE A 241 3.72 -2.86 -17.40
CA PHE A 241 2.73 -3.93 -17.25
C PHE A 241 1.63 -3.83 -18.31
N GLU A 242 1.09 -2.63 -18.57
CA GLU A 242 0.11 -2.38 -19.64
C GLU A 242 0.68 -2.74 -21.02
N ARG A 243 1.98 -2.46 -21.24
CA ARG A 243 2.73 -2.85 -22.45
C ARG A 243 3.08 -4.33 -22.54
N LYS A 244 2.75 -5.12 -21.52
CA LYS A 244 3.09 -6.55 -21.39
C LYS A 244 4.59 -6.82 -21.30
N THR A 245 5.40 -5.81 -21.01
CA THR A 245 6.83 -5.96 -20.72
C THR A 245 7.01 -6.26 -19.24
N TYR A 246 6.47 -7.39 -18.79
CA TYR A 246 6.34 -7.75 -17.38
C TYR A 246 7.68 -7.79 -16.63
N ASP A 247 8.76 -8.18 -17.31
CA ASP A 247 10.11 -8.23 -16.70
C ASP A 247 10.60 -6.84 -16.29
N GLN A 248 10.35 -5.81 -17.09
CA GLN A 248 10.70 -4.44 -16.73
C GLN A 248 9.80 -3.95 -15.58
N ALA A 249 8.49 -4.25 -15.65
CA ALA A 249 7.55 -3.85 -14.61
C ALA A 249 7.95 -4.38 -13.23
N ILE A 250 8.44 -5.63 -13.17
CA ILE A 250 8.96 -6.24 -11.95
C ILE A 250 10.15 -5.45 -11.41
N VAL A 251 11.11 -5.08 -12.26
CA VAL A 251 12.30 -4.31 -11.85
C VAL A 251 11.92 -2.96 -11.23
N ASP A 252 10.96 -2.26 -11.83
CA ASP A 252 10.51 -0.96 -11.33
C ASP A 252 9.77 -1.07 -10.00
N TRP A 253 8.85 -2.02 -9.89
CA TRP A 253 8.09 -2.24 -8.66
C TRP A 253 8.96 -2.77 -7.52
N GLU A 254 9.96 -3.61 -7.80
CA GLU A 254 10.97 -4.00 -6.81
C GLU A 254 11.80 -2.80 -6.35
N SER A 255 12.14 -1.89 -7.25
CA SER A 255 12.85 -0.66 -6.92
C SER A 255 12.01 0.25 -6.02
N ALA A 256 10.72 0.43 -6.35
CA ALA A 256 9.78 1.14 -5.49
C ALA A 256 9.65 0.45 -4.11
N LEU A 257 9.55 -0.88 -4.08
CA LEU A 257 9.41 -1.65 -2.84
C LEU A 257 10.60 -1.49 -1.89
N LYS A 258 11.82 -1.38 -2.43
CA LYS A 258 13.05 -1.14 -1.66
C LYS A 258 13.08 0.25 -1.02
N LEU A 259 12.49 1.24 -1.67
CA LEU A 259 12.46 2.63 -1.23
C LEU A 259 11.30 2.93 -0.26
N LEU A 260 10.28 2.07 -0.21
CA LEU A 260 9.14 2.25 0.68
C LEU A 260 9.52 2.17 2.18
N PRO A 261 9.01 3.10 3.02
CA PRO A 261 9.18 3.08 4.48
C PRO A 261 8.81 1.74 5.12
N ALA A 262 9.48 1.38 6.21
CA ALA A 262 9.28 0.10 6.90
C ALA A 262 7.83 -0.11 7.39
N ASP A 263 7.19 0.97 7.81
CA ASP A 263 5.83 1.05 8.36
C ASP A 263 4.73 1.16 7.29
N ALA A 264 5.07 1.35 6.02
CA ALA A 264 4.12 1.39 4.89
C ALA A 264 3.62 -0.03 4.50
N LEU A 265 3.08 -0.77 5.46
CA LEU A 265 2.71 -2.19 5.31
C LEU A 265 1.67 -2.42 4.21
N GLU A 266 0.65 -1.55 4.12
CA GLU A 266 -0.43 -1.64 3.13
C GLU A 266 0.10 -1.47 1.71
N MET A 267 0.83 -0.37 1.46
CA MET A 267 1.44 -0.11 0.15
C MET A 267 2.42 -1.22 -0.25
N LYS A 268 3.21 -1.74 0.70
CA LYS A 268 4.09 -2.90 0.45
C LYS A 268 3.31 -4.16 0.06
N SER A 269 2.16 -4.38 0.67
CA SER A 269 1.27 -5.50 0.32
C SER A 269 0.72 -5.36 -1.10
N GLU A 270 0.26 -4.17 -1.48
CA GLU A 270 -0.25 -3.88 -2.82
C GLU A 270 0.83 -4.11 -3.88
N VAL A 271 2.02 -3.55 -3.69
CA VAL A 271 3.14 -3.71 -4.63
C VAL A 271 3.57 -5.18 -4.74
N ARG A 272 3.56 -5.95 -3.64
CA ARG A 272 3.83 -7.39 -3.69
C ARG A 272 2.76 -8.18 -4.45
N ALA A 273 1.49 -7.77 -4.35
CA ALA A 273 0.42 -8.39 -5.13
C ALA A 273 0.61 -8.12 -6.63
N MET A 274 0.95 -6.88 -7.00
CA MET A 274 1.29 -6.50 -8.38
C MET A 274 2.48 -7.32 -8.89
N LEU A 275 3.55 -7.42 -8.11
CA LEU A 275 4.73 -8.25 -8.42
C LEU A 275 4.37 -9.72 -8.61
N THR A 276 3.48 -10.28 -7.78
CA THR A 276 3.06 -11.68 -7.90
C THR A 276 2.35 -11.93 -9.23
N GLU A 277 1.43 -11.03 -9.60
CA GLU A 277 0.71 -11.15 -10.87
C GLU A 277 1.64 -10.94 -12.07
N ALA A 278 2.54 -9.95 -12.03
CA ALA A 278 3.52 -9.76 -13.09
C ALA A 278 4.49 -10.93 -13.23
N ASN A 279 4.93 -11.55 -12.13
CA ASN A 279 5.78 -12.74 -12.18
C ASN A 279 5.04 -13.93 -12.80
N LYS A 280 3.76 -14.12 -12.47
CA LYS A 280 2.93 -15.16 -13.08
C LYS A 280 2.75 -14.93 -14.59
N LEU A 281 2.46 -13.68 -14.98
CA LEU A 281 2.29 -13.31 -16.38
C LEU A 281 3.62 -13.38 -17.15
N SER A 282 4.73 -12.91 -16.57
CA SER A 282 6.08 -13.07 -17.13
C SER A 282 6.40 -14.55 -17.29
N ALA A 283 6.23 -15.39 -16.27
CA ALA A 283 6.48 -16.82 -16.37
C ALA A 283 5.59 -17.51 -17.41
N SER A 284 4.34 -17.06 -17.60
CA SER A 284 3.49 -17.56 -18.69
C SER A 284 3.95 -17.08 -20.07
N ALA A 285 4.37 -15.82 -20.19
CA ALA A 285 4.91 -15.25 -21.41
C ALA A 285 6.26 -15.87 -21.78
N GLN A 286 7.08 -16.22 -20.79
CA GLN A 286 8.32 -16.96 -20.91
C GLN A 286 8.08 -18.46 -21.09
N LYS A 287 6.98 -19.07 -20.63
CA LYS A 287 6.63 -20.44 -21.04
C LYS A 287 6.15 -20.49 -22.48
N ASN A 288 5.43 -19.46 -22.92
CA ASN A 288 5.01 -19.30 -24.30
C ASN A 288 6.17 -18.83 -25.20
N GLY A 289 7.16 -18.13 -24.65
CA GLY A 289 8.39 -17.68 -25.32
C GLY A 289 9.55 -18.68 -25.26
N ASN A 290 9.66 -19.48 -24.20
CA ASN A 290 10.56 -20.64 -24.08
C ASN A 290 9.95 -21.90 -24.71
N ALA A 291 8.68 -21.87 -25.11
CA ALA A 291 8.21 -22.74 -26.20
C ALA A 291 8.87 -22.39 -27.56
N GLN A 292 9.70 -21.32 -27.61
CA GLN A 292 10.57 -20.99 -28.74
C GLN A 292 12.08 -21.05 -28.43
N THR A 293 12.55 -21.46 -27.24
CA THR A 293 13.99 -21.64 -26.95
C THR A 293 14.39 -22.76 -25.98
N GLY A 294 13.45 -23.49 -25.37
CA GLY A 294 13.73 -24.84 -24.89
C GLY A 294 13.57 -25.78 -26.08
N GLU A 295 14.59 -26.57 -26.42
CA GLU A 295 14.47 -27.64 -27.42
C GLU A 295 13.12 -28.37 -27.24
N PRO A 296 12.17 -28.22 -28.18
CA PRO A 296 11.12 -29.20 -28.31
C PRO A 296 11.83 -30.45 -28.81
N GLN A 297 11.57 -31.60 -28.19
CA GLN A 297 11.68 -32.83 -28.96
C GLN A 297 11.01 -32.58 -30.32
N ALA A 298 11.80 -32.77 -31.38
CA ALA A 298 11.63 -32.17 -32.69
C ALA A 298 10.37 -32.66 -33.42
N SER A 299 9.21 -32.14 -33.07
CA SER A 299 7.95 -32.39 -33.77
C SER A 299 7.42 -31.07 -34.33
N GLY A 300 7.80 -30.77 -35.57
CA GLY A 300 7.29 -29.64 -36.34
C GLY A 300 7.65 -29.79 -37.81
N ILE A 301 6.75 -29.37 -38.69
CA ILE A 301 6.91 -29.45 -40.15
C ILE A 301 7.60 -28.19 -40.63
N SER A 302 8.66 -28.32 -41.42
CA SER A 302 9.35 -27.15 -42.00
C SER A 302 9.57 -27.33 -43.49
N GLY A 303 9.60 -26.22 -44.22
CA GLY A 303 9.71 -26.27 -45.67
C GLY A 303 9.66 -24.91 -46.36
N ALA A 304 9.59 -24.95 -47.68
CA ALA A 304 9.43 -23.78 -48.54
C ALA A 304 8.21 -23.96 -49.44
N ILE A 305 7.39 -22.91 -49.51
CA ILE A 305 6.25 -22.84 -50.42
C ILE A 305 6.63 -21.96 -51.60
N SER A 306 6.33 -22.44 -52.79
CA SER A 306 6.57 -21.72 -54.04
C SER A 306 5.31 -21.72 -54.89
N LEU A 307 5.23 -20.75 -55.80
CA LEU A 307 4.14 -20.66 -56.76
C LEU A 307 4.55 -21.28 -58.09
N SER A 308 3.66 -22.06 -58.69
CA SER A 308 3.86 -22.57 -60.04
C SER A 308 3.98 -21.42 -61.05
N PRO A 309 4.94 -21.45 -61.99
CA PRO A 309 5.07 -20.42 -63.03
C PRO A 309 3.80 -20.19 -63.85
N LYS A 310 2.90 -21.19 -63.94
CA LYS A 310 1.60 -21.10 -64.63
C LYS A 310 0.59 -20.18 -63.93
N LEU A 311 0.79 -19.90 -62.65
CA LEU A 311 -0.10 -19.11 -61.80
C LEU A 311 0.50 -17.75 -61.39
N ALA A 312 1.74 -17.46 -61.77
CA ALA A 312 2.47 -16.25 -61.40
C ALA A 312 1.76 -14.93 -61.80
N GLY A 313 0.96 -14.95 -62.87
CA GLY A 313 0.17 -13.79 -63.32
C GLY A 313 -1.24 -13.69 -62.73
N LYS A 314 -1.64 -14.60 -61.83
CA LYS A 314 -3.00 -14.67 -61.26
C LYS A 314 -3.06 -14.37 -59.76
N ILE A 315 -1.94 -13.94 -59.18
CA ILE A 315 -1.85 -13.62 -57.75
C ILE A 315 -2.02 -12.12 -57.52
N ASP A 316 -2.75 -11.79 -56.46
CA ASP A 316 -2.66 -10.47 -55.83
C ASP A 316 -1.57 -10.55 -54.76
N PRO A 317 -0.49 -9.74 -54.83
CA PRO A 317 0.56 -9.74 -53.82
C PRO A 317 0.07 -9.46 -52.39
N ALA A 318 -1.06 -8.78 -52.23
CA ALA A 318 -1.67 -8.50 -50.92
C ALA A 318 -2.59 -9.62 -50.42
N ALA A 319 -2.83 -10.66 -51.23
CA ALA A 319 -3.67 -11.78 -50.84
C ALA A 319 -3.08 -12.57 -49.67
N THR A 320 -3.96 -13.13 -48.84
CA THR A 320 -3.53 -13.89 -47.67
C THR A 320 -3.15 -15.31 -48.07
N LEU A 321 -1.95 -15.74 -47.70
CA LEU A 321 -1.46 -17.12 -47.80
C LEU A 321 -1.74 -17.86 -46.48
N PHE A 322 -2.59 -18.87 -46.52
CA PHE A 322 -2.84 -19.80 -45.43
C PHE A 322 -2.03 -21.08 -45.63
N ILE A 323 -1.29 -21.46 -44.61
CA ILE A 323 -0.46 -22.67 -44.58
C ILE A 323 -0.97 -23.50 -43.42
N TYR A 324 -1.54 -24.66 -43.70
CA TYR A 324 -2.13 -25.48 -42.64
C TYR A 324 -1.87 -26.96 -42.83
N ALA A 325 -1.76 -27.67 -41.71
CA ALA A 325 -1.69 -29.12 -41.66
C ALA A 325 -3.02 -29.68 -41.19
N ARG A 326 -3.52 -30.72 -41.86
CA ARG A 326 -4.74 -31.45 -41.47
C ARG A 326 -4.52 -32.95 -41.51
N ALA A 327 -5.35 -33.70 -40.80
CA ALA A 327 -5.34 -35.16 -40.91
C ALA A 327 -5.74 -35.62 -42.33
N PRO A 328 -5.15 -36.70 -42.86
CA PRO A 328 -5.51 -37.24 -44.17
C PRO A 328 -6.94 -37.81 -44.21
N GLN A 329 -7.47 -38.24 -43.06
CA GLN A 329 -8.82 -38.75 -42.89
C GLN A 329 -9.48 -38.10 -41.66
N GLY A 330 -10.77 -37.76 -41.78
CA GLY A 330 -11.54 -37.14 -40.70
C GLY A 330 -12.11 -35.76 -41.06
N ALA A 331 -12.55 -35.01 -40.04
CA ALA A 331 -13.14 -33.70 -40.23
C ALA A 331 -12.15 -32.72 -40.91
N PRO A 332 -12.62 -31.81 -41.78
CA PRO A 332 -11.76 -30.94 -42.60
C PRO A 332 -11.03 -29.85 -41.80
N MET A 333 -11.08 -29.89 -40.47
CA MET A 333 -10.48 -28.87 -39.62
C MET A 333 -8.95 -29.01 -39.57
N PRO A 334 -8.20 -27.89 -39.65
CA PRO A 334 -6.74 -27.91 -39.57
C PRO A 334 -6.26 -28.15 -38.13
N LEU A 335 -5.21 -28.97 -37.99
CA LEU A 335 -4.51 -29.21 -36.74
C LEU A 335 -3.59 -28.04 -36.36
N ALA A 336 -3.01 -27.39 -37.37
CA ALA A 336 -2.20 -26.20 -37.22
C ALA A 336 -2.37 -25.29 -38.44
N ILE A 337 -2.37 -23.98 -38.22
CA ILE A 337 -2.50 -22.96 -39.28
C ILE A 337 -1.53 -21.81 -39.05
N LEU A 338 -0.93 -21.34 -40.14
CA LEU A 338 -0.05 -20.19 -40.21
C LEU A 338 -0.54 -19.28 -41.34
N ARG A 339 -0.51 -17.97 -41.08
CA ARG A 339 -0.94 -16.93 -42.01
C ARG A 339 0.28 -16.13 -42.46
N ALA A 340 0.42 -15.95 -43.77
CA ALA A 340 1.46 -15.16 -44.42
C ALA A 340 0.86 -14.36 -45.59
N THR A 341 1.69 -13.64 -46.33
CA THR A 341 1.29 -12.81 -47.47
C THR A 341 1.75 -13.44 -48.79
N ALA A 342 0.90 -13.43 -49.82
CA ALA A 342 1.24 -14.05 -51.11
C ALA A 342 2.44 -13.40 -51.82
N GLY A 343 2.69 -12.11 -51.59
CA GLY A 343 3.87 -11.39 -52.08
C GLY A 343 5.22 -11.85 -51.48
N GLU A 344 5.20 -12.65 -50.40
CA GLU A 344 6.41 -13.17 -49.76
C GLU A 344 6.86 -14.52 -50.35
N LEU A 345 6.21 -15.00 -51.42
CA LEU A 345 6.60 -16.23 -52.10
C LEU A 345 7.91 -16.05 -52.90
N PRO A 346 8.87 -16.99 -52.84
CA PRO A 346 8.83 -18.24 -52.08
C PRO A 346 8.98 -18.03 -50.57
N TYR A 347 8.08 -18.64 -49.79
CA TYR A 347 7.97 -18.42 -48.35
C TYR A 347 8.47 -19.64 -47.56
N SER A 348 9.43 -19.43 -46.67
CA SER A 348 9.90 -20.45 -45.74
C SER A 348 9.00 -20.51 -44.51
N PHE A 349 8.45 -21.69 -44.20
CA PHE A 349 7.53 -21.87 -43.09
C PHE A 349 8.03 -22.91 -42.10
N LYS A 350 7.57 -22.77 -40.86
CA LYS A 350 7.64 -23.77 -39.81
C LYS A 350 6.26 -23.85 -39.15
N LEU A 351 5.69 -25.05 -39.10
CA LEU A 351 4.44 -25.37 -38.44
C LEU A 351 4.76 -26.28 -37.25
N ASP A 352 4.47 -25.83 -36.05
CA ASP A 352 4.60 -26.62 -34.83
C ASP A 352 3.34 -26.51 -33.96
N ASP A 353 3.37 -27.10 -32.76
CA ASP A 353 2.25 -27.09 -31.83
C ASP A 353 1.82 -25.68 -31.37
N ASN A 354 2.67 -24.65 -31.53
CA ASN A 354 2.30 -23.27 -31.25
C ASN A 354 1.37 -22.70 -32.33
N ASN A 355 1.35 -23.33 -33.51
CA ASN A 355 0.42 -23.00 -34.58
C ASN A 355 -0.88 -23.82 -34.51
N SER A 356 -1.06 -24.66 -33.47
CA SER A 356 -2.24 -25.51 -33.34
C SER A 356 -3.51 -24.72 -33.03
N VAL A 357 -4.58 -25.01 -33.78
CA VAL A 357 -5.88 -24.32 -33.65
C VAL A 357 -6.69 -24.85 -32.46
N MET A 358 -6.41 -26.09 -32.03
CA MET A 358 -7.12 -26.75 -30.94
C MET A 358 -6.16 -27.04 -29.77
N ALA A 359 -6.58 -26.69 -28.55
CA ALA A 359 -5.81 -26.99 -27.35
C ALA A 359 -5.69 -28.50 -27.05
N GLU A 360 -6.69 -29.29 -27.47
CA GLU A 360 -6.79 -30.73 -27.18
C GLU A 360 -6.27 -31.64 -28.31
N ARG A 361 -6.03 -31.12 -29.52
CA ARG A 361 -5.51 -31.91 -30.66
C ARG A 361 -4.39 -31.15 -31.34
N LYS A 362 -3.16 -31.49 -30.95
CA LYS A 362 -1.93 -30.84 -31.42
C LYS A 362 -1.38 -31.51 -32.67
N LEU A 363 -0.53 -30.79 -33.40
CA LEU A 363 0.15 -31.30 -34.59
C LEU A 363 1.06 -32.49 -34.24
N SER A 364 1.78 -32.40 -33.13
CA SER A 364 2.68 -33.45 -32.61
C SER A 364 1.99 -34.76 -32.24
N GLN A 365 0.68 -34.72 -32.01
CA GLN A 365 -0.12 -35.89 -31.61
C GLN A 365 -0.72 -36.63 -32.82
N ALA A 366 -0.59 -36.07 -34.02
CA ALA A 366 -1.07 -36.70 -35.24
C ALA A 366 -0.05 -37.71 -35.78
N SER A 367 -0.49 -38.90 -36.14
CA SER A 367 0.37 -39.92 -36.75
C SER A 367 0.83 -39.51 -38.16
N GLU A 368 -0.06 -38.86 -38.90
CA GLU A 368 0.10 -38.49 -40.30
C GLU A 368 -0.70 -37.22 -40.60
N VAL A 369 -0.16 -36.37 -41.49
CA VAL A 369 -0.77 -35.11 -41.88
C VAL A 369 -0.57 -34.80 -43.36
N VAL A 370 -1.47 -34.00 -43.90
CA VAL A 370 -1.36 -33.41 -45.24
C VAL A 370 -1.19 -31.91 -45.07
N LEU A 371 -0.12 -31.36 -45.64
CA LEU A 371 0.14 -29.94 -45.67
C LEU A 371 -0.57 -29.31 -46.87
N VAL A 372 -1.24 -28.18 -46.64
CA VAL A 372 -1.94 -27.44 -47.67
C VAL A 372 -1.53 -25.97 -47.58
N ALA A 373 -1.18 -25.39 -48.72
CA ALA A 373 -0.95 -23.96 -48.88
C ALA A 373 -2.04 -23.39 -49.79
N ARG A 374 -2.75 -22.37 -49.32
CA ARG A 374 -3.84 -21.72 -50.05
C ARG A 374 -3.65 -20.20 -50.07
N ILE A 375 -3.75 -19.60 -51.25
CA ILE A 375 -3.87 -18.15 -51.40
C ILE A 375 -5.35 -17.83 -51.50
N SER A 376 -5.88 -17.12 -50.50
CA SER A 376 -7.27 -16.69 -50.43
C SER A 376 -7.40 -15.24 -50.86
N LYS A 377 -8.32 -14.98 -51.81
CA LYS A 377 -8.66 -13.61 -52.24
C LYS A 377 -9.59 -12.89 -51.26
N SER A 378 -10.44 -13.64 -50.57
CA SER A 378 -11.41 -13.09 -49.61
C SER A 378 -10.82 -12.87 -48.22
N GLY A 379 -9.61 -13.37 -47.94
CA GLY A 379 -8.96 -13.29 -46.64
C GLY A 379 -9.51 -14.29 -45.61
N ASN A 380 -10.44 -15.18 -46.02
CA ASN A 380 -11.02 -16.21 -45.17
C ASN A 380 -10.25 -17.53 -45.29
N ALA A 381 -10.11 -18.27 -44.19
CA ALA A 381 -9.43 -19.57 -44.17
C ALA A 381 -10.25 -20.69 -44.83
N GLN A 382 -11.56 -20.50 -45.01
CA GLN A 382 -12.45 -21.46 -45.66
C GLN A 382 -12.20 -21.49 -47.18
N PRO A 383 -12.22 -22.67 -47.83
CA PRO A 383 -12.00 -22.78 -49.27
C PRO A 383 -13.09 -22.05 -50.05
N GLN A 384 -12.69 -21.21 -51.02
CA GLN A 384 -13.61 -20.59 -51.97
C GLN A 384 -13.21 -20.86 -53.42
N SER A 385 -14.20 -20.84 -54.32
CA SER A 385 -13.97 -20.95 -55.76
C SER A 385 -13.06 -19.80 -56.24
N GLY A 386 -12.03 -20.14 -57.01
CA GLY A 386 -11.03 -19.19 -57.49
C GLY A 386 -9.82 -18.96 -56.57
N ASP A 387 -9.77 -19.60 -55.39
CA ASP A 387 -8.56 -19.64 -54.56
C ASP A 387 -7.48 -20.50 -55.22
N LEU A 388 -6.21 -20.18 -54.97
CA LEU A 388 -5.09 -21.00 -55.45
C LEU A 388 -4.62 -21.93 -54.34
N GLN A 389 -4.39 -23.21 -54.64
CA GLN A 389 -3.98 -24.19 -53.63
C GLN A 389 -2.88 -25.12 -54.15
N GLY A 390 -2.01 -25.55 -53.25
CA GLY A 390 -1.12 -26.70 -53.39
C GLY A 390 -1.24 -27.60 -52.16
N SER A 391 -1.11 -28.91 -52.35
CA SER A 391 -1.16 -29.90 -51.25
C SER A 391 -0.01 -30.89 -51.34
N SER A 392 0.53 -31.31 -50.20
CA SER A 392 1.59 -32.33 -50.14
C SER A 392 1.01 -33.76 -50.22
N ALA A 393 1.89 -34.74 -50.38
CA ALA A 393 1.57 -36.12 -49.99
C ALA A 393 1.37 -36.22 -48.46
N VAL A 394 0.91 -37.38 -47.99
CA VAL A 394 0.84 -37.67 -46.56
C VAL A 394 2.26 -37.69 -45.98
N ILE A 395 2.51 -36.88 -44.96
CA ILE A 395 3.81 -36.70 -44.31
C ILE A 395 3.68 -36.90 -42.80
N LYS A 396 4.82 -37.14 -42.15
CA LYS A 396 4.91 -37.18 -40.68
C LYS A 396 4.93 -35.75 -40.10
N PRO A 397 4.45 -35.54 -38.86
CA PRO A 397 4.38 -34.21 -38.22
C PRO A 397 5.75 -33.59 -37.89
N ASP A 398 6.85 -34.33 -38.09
CA ASP A 398 8.24 -33.90 -37.88
C ASP A 398 9.02 -33.68 -39.20
N ALA A 399 8.34 -33.73 -40.36
CA ALA A 399 8.98 -33.67 -41.66
C ALA A 399 9.63 -32.31 -41.95
N LYS A 400 10.88 -32.33 -42.41
CA LYS A 400 11.69 -31.14 -42.72
C LYS A 400 11.93 -30.97 -44.22
N GLU A 401 12.28 -29.76 -44.62
CA GLU A 401 12.63 -29.39 -46.01
C GLU A 401 11.54 -29.69 -47.04
N ILE A 402 10.27 -29.65 -46.64
CA ILE A 402 9.14 -29.88 -47.55
C ILE A 402 9.07 -28.79 -48.62
N LYS A 403 9.12 -29.19 -49.89
CA LYS A 403 8.89 -28.28 -51.02
C LYS A 403 7.44 -28.41 -51.47
N LEU A 404 6.63 -27.40 -51.17
CA LEU A 404 5.23 -27.36 -51.58
C LEU A 404 5.05 -26.33 -52.70
N VAL A 405 4.40 -26.76 -53.79
CA VAL A 405 4.12 -25.89 -54.95
C VAL A 405 2.62 -25.63 -55.01
N ILE A 406 2.23 -24.36 -55.10
CA ILE A 406 0.85 -23.95 -55.36
C ILE A 406 0.64 -24.00 -56.87
N ASP A 407 -0.15 -24.96 -57.35
CA ASP A 407 -0.30 -25.28 -58.78
C ASP A 407 -1.74 -25.48 -59.24
N GLN A 408 -2.72 -25.48 -58.34
CA GLN A 408 -4.14 -25.67 -58.66
C GLN A 408 -4.97 -24.42 -58.36
N VAL A 409 -6.04 -24.24 -59.14
CA VAL A 409 -7.12 -23.27 -58.88
C VAL A 409 -8.33 -24.05 -58.39
N LEU A 410 -8.91 -23.67 -57.26
CA LEU A 410 -10.12 -24.30 -56.76
C LEU A 410 -11.30 -23.97 -57.69
N PRO A 411 -12.07 -24.99 -58.13
CA PRO A 411 -13.22 -24.79 -59.01
C PRO A 411 -14.35 -24.02 -58.32
#